data_AF-A0A8B6GAX8-F1
#
_entry.id   AF-A0A8B6GAX8-F1
#
_cell.length_a   1.000
_cell.length_b   1.000
_cell.length_c   1.000
_cell.angle_alpha   90.00
_cell.angle_beta   90.00
_cell.angle_gamma   90.00
#
_symmetry.space_group_name_H-M   'P 1'
#
loop_
_entity.id
_entity.type
_entity.pdbx_description
1 polymer ?
#
loop_
_entity_poly.entity_id
_entity_poly.type
_entity_poly.pdbx_seq_one_letter_code
_entity_poly.pdbx_strand_id
1 'polypeptide(L)'
;MGHVDLPIKIGNYTIIQKFTVAEIDVPAVIGYDFLHKNNCTIDMGKGVLLLKDSKIDCIKESQMSSTFKIKLSDKLTIPPNTEVIISGIVEGDSK
;
A
#
# COMPACT_ATOMS: atom_id res chain seq x y z
N MET A 1 8.09 10.82 -17.91
CA MET A 1 7.01 9.94 -17.43
C MET A 1 5.73 10.34 -18.13
N GLY A 2 5.09 9.40 -18.82
CA GLY A 2 3.83 9.64 -19.52
C GLY A 2 2.64 9.59 -18.56
N HIS A 3 1.54 10.25 -18.92
CA HIS A 3 0.29 10.13 -18.21
C HIS A 3 -0.83 9.78 -19.18
N VAL A 4 -1.85 9.10 -18.68
CA VAL A 4 -3.04 8.75 -19.46
C VAL A 4 -4.28 8.91 -18.60
N ASP A 5 -5.33 9.49 -19.17
CA ASP A 5 -6.64 9.57 -18.53
C ASP A 5 -7.46 8.34 -18.95
N LEU A 6 -7.83 7.50 -17.97
CA LEU A 6 -8.56 6.26 -18.23
C LEU A 6 -9.85 6.20 -17.40
N PRO A 7 -10.96 5.70 -17.98
CA PRO A 7 -12.13 5.32 -17.21
C PRO A 7 -11.84 4.06 -16.40
N ILE A 8 -11.99 4.14 -15.08
CA ILE A 8 -11.93 2.99 -14.18
C ILE A 8 -13.31 2.73 -13.58
N LYS A 9 -13.65 1.44 -13.44
CA LYS A 9 -14.91 1.01 -12.82
C LYS A 9 -14.62 0.45 -11.42
N ILE A 10 -15.20 1.07 -10.40
CA ILE A 10 -15.07 0.65 -9.01
C ILE A 10 -16.48 0.53 -8.43
N GLY A 11 -16.89 -0.69 -8.09
CA GLY A 11 -18.28 -0.99 -7.77
C GLY A 11 -19.21 -0.56 -8.91
N ASN A 12 -20.15 0.33 -8.60
CA ASN A 12 -21.13 0.87 -9.55
C ASN A 12 -20.72 2.22 -10.17
N TYR A 13 -19.52 2.72 -9.88
CA TYR A 13 -19.05 4.02 -10.36
C TYR A 13 -18.03 3.86 -11.48
N THR A 14 -18.13 4.73 -12.48
CA THR A 14 -17.10 4.95 -13.48
C THR A 14 -16.47 6.32 -13.26
N ILE A 15 -15.15 6.36 -13.07
CA ILE A 15 -14.40 7.58 -12.75
C ILE A 15 -13.27 7.73 -13.78
N ILE A 16 -13.12 8.92 -14.35
CA ILE A 16 -11.94 9.24 -15.16
C ILE A 16 -10.80 9.62 -14.21
N GLN A 17 -9.76 8.80 -14.21
CA GLN A 17 -8.57 9.00 -13.39
C GLN A 17 -7.33 9.13 -14.27
N LYS A 18 -6.48 10.09 -13.92
CA LYS A 18 -5.16 10.28 -14.52
C LYS A 18 -4.19 9.30 -13.87
N PHE A 19 -3.56 8.46 -14.69
CA PHE A 19 -2.53 7.52 -14.25
C PHE A 19 -1.16 7.94 -14.75
N THR A 20 -0.15 7.74 -13.91
CA THR A 20 1.26 7.78 -14.34
C THR A 20 1.62 6.42 -14.91
N VAL A 21 2.13 6.40 -16.14
CA VAL A 21 2.59 5.16 -16.77
C VAL A 21 3.97 4.82 -16.24
N ALA A 22 4.10 3.63 -15.64
CA ALA A 22 5.31 3.09 -15.07
C ALA A 22 5.42 1.59 -15.36
N GLU A 23 6.64 1.08 -15.41
CA GLU A 23 6.93 -0.35 -15.45
C GLU A 23 6.87 -0.90 -14.02
N ILE A 24 5.80 -1.62 -13.69
CA ILE A 24 5.52 -2.16 -12.35
C ILE A 24 4.97 -3.59 -12.47
N ASP A 25 5.22 -4.41 -11.45
CA ASP A 25 4.81 -5.83 -11.43
C ASP A 25 3.32 -6.06 -11.16
N VAL A 26 2.58 -4.99 -10.84
CA VAL A 26 1.13 -5.03 -10.60
C VAL A 26 0.37 -4.28 -11.71
N PRO A 27 -0.86 -4.67 -12.06
CA PRO A 27 -1.58 -4.05 -13.18
C PRO A 27 -1.83 -2.54 -13.02
N ALA A 28 -2.08 -2.09 -11.78
CA ALA A 28 -2.27 -0.69 -11.44
C ALA A 28 -2.14 -0.48 -9.93
N VAL A 29 -1.75 0.74 -9.54
CA VAL A 29 -1.79 1.19 -8.14
C VAL A 29 -2.70 2.40 -8.05
N ILE A 30 -3.62 2.37 -7.08
CA ILE A 30 -4.46 3.52 -6.75
C ILE A 30 -3.81 4.25 -5.58
N GLY A 31 -3.35 5.49 -5.85
CA GLY A 31 -2.68 6.33 -4.87
C GLY A 31 -3.63 7.16 -4.02
N TYR A 32 -3.03 7.92 -3.11
CA TYR A 32 -3.73 8.88 -2.26
C TYR A 32 -4.45 9.98 -3.06
N ASP A 33 -3.92 10.33 -4.24
CA ASP A 33 -4.51 11.30 -5.15
C ASP A 33 -5.94 10.94 -5.56
N PHE A 34 -6.17 9.68 -5.94
CA PHE A 34 -7.50 9.15 -6.23
C PHE A 34 -8.37 9.13 -4.97
N LEU A 35 -7.83 8.66 -3.84
CA LEU A 35 -8.57 8.53 -2.59
C LEU A 35 -9.07 9.89 -2.10
N HIS A 36 -8.20 10.89 -2.08
CA HIS A 36 -8.53 12.25 -1.65
C HIS A 36 -9.52 12.91 -2.63
N LYS A 37 -9.28 12.82 -3.94
CA LYS A 37 -10.14 13.42 -4.97
C LYS A 37 -11.57 12.86 -4.93
N ASN A 38 -11.74 11.59 -4.61
CA ASN A 38 -13.04 10.91 -4.61
C ASN A 38 -13.63 10.71 -3.20
N ASN A 39 -13.04 11.34 -2.18
CA ASN A 39 -13.45 11.24 -0.77
C ASN A 39 -13.61 9.77 -0.31
N CYS A 40 -12.64 8.93 -0.65
CA CYS A 40 -12.61 7.53 -0.28
C CYS A 40 -12.17 7.35 1.18
N THR A 41 -12.68 6.31 1.84
CA THR A 41 -12.18 5.85 3.15
C THR A 41 -11.83 4.38 3.07
N ILE A 42 -10.61 4.02 3.48
CA ILE A 42 -10.21 2.61 3.62
C ILE A 42 -10.46 2.20 5.07
N ASP A 43 -11.44 1.33 5.29
CA ASP A 43 -11.68 0.69 6.58
C ASP A 43 -10.91 -0.64 6.61
N MET A 44 -9.68 -0.57 7.13
CA MET A 44 -8.81 -1.74 7.27
C MET A 44 -9.37 -2.80 8.21
N GLY A 45 -10.13 -2.38 9.25
CA GLY A 45 -10.71 -3.30 10.23
C GLY A 45 -11.81 -4.17 9.63
N LYS A 46 -12.52 -3.65 8.63
CA LYS A 46 -13.54 -4.37 7.86
C LYS A 46 -13.06 -4.88 6.51
N GLY A 47 -11.82 -4.55 6.13
CA GLY A 47 -11.25 -4.88 4.83
C GLY A 47 -12.06 -4.30 3.67
N VAL A 48 -12.53 -3.05 3.76
CA VAL A 48 -13.36 -2.44 2.72
C VAL A 48 -12.91 -1.04 2.32
N LEU A 49 -13.16 -0.69 1.06
CA LEU A 49 -13.08 0.67 0.54
C LEU A 49 -14.49 1.26 0.51
N LEU A 50 -14.68 2.37 1.21
CA LEU A 50 -15.87 3.20 1.13
C LEU A 50 -15.63 4.26 0.05
N LEU A 51 -16.49 4.25 -0.97
CA LEU A 51 -16.48 5.21 -2.07
C LEU A 51 -17.91 5.71 -2.25
N LYS A 52 -18.14 6.99 -1.90
CA LYS A 52 -19.50 7.57 -1.85
C LYS A 52 -20.41 6.68 -0.99
N ASP A 53 -21.56 6.26 -1.52
CA ASP A 53 -22.52 5.39 -0.84
C ASP A 53 -22.26 3.90 -1.08
N SER A 54 -21.11 3.52 -1.64
CA SER A 54 -20.75 2.12 -1.88
C SER A 54 -19.64 1.63 -0.97
N LYS A 55 -19.85 0.41 -0.47
CA LYS A 55 -18.85 -0.39 0.22
C LYS A 55 -18.32 -1.43 -0.76
N ILE A 56 -17.03 -1.37 -1.06
CA ILE A 56 -16.33 -2.34 -1.91
C ILE A 56 -15.47 -3.21 -1.01
N ASP A 57 -15.70 -4.53 -1.04
CA ASP A 57 -14.87 -5.47 -0.30
C ASP A 57 -13.46 -5.52 -0.89
N CYS A 58 -12.45 -5.38 -0.05
CA CYS A 58 -11.05 -5.47 -0.43
C CYS A 58 -10.54 -6.86 -0.10
N ILE A 59 -9.87 -7.48 -1.08
CA ILE A 59 -9.16 -8.72 -0.86
C ILE A 59 -7.75 -8.35 -0.38
N LYS A 60 -7.38 -8.84 0.79
CA LYS A 60 -5.98 -8.79 1.23
C LYS A 60 -5.23 -9.83 0.40
N GLU A 61 -4.56 -9.38 -0.65
CA GLU A 61 -3.70 -10.26 -1.43
C GLU A 61 -2.48 -10.61 -0.57
N SER A 62 -2.50 -11.80 0.03
CA SER A 62 -1.38 -12.33 0.79
C SER A 62 -0.35 -12.90 -0.17
N GLN A 63 0.37 -12.06 -0.89
CA GLN A 63 1.66 -12.49 -1.43
C GLN A 63 2.70 -12.37 -0.30
N MET A 64 3.00 -13.55 0.27
CA MET A 64 3.92 -13.83 1.38
C MET A 64 3.47 -13.36 2.78
N SER A 65 3.15 -14.35 3.63
CA SER A 65 3.18 -14.22 5.08
C SER A 65 4.63 -14.14 5.58
N SER A 66 5.35 -13.07 5.23
CA SER A 66 6.74 -12.90 5.67
C SER A 66 6.94 -11.53 6.30
N THR A 67 6.06 -11.15 7.21
CA THR A 67 6.44 -10.17 8.23
C THR A 67 7.48 -10.83 9.12
N PHE A 68 8.75 -10.63 8.78
CA PHE A 68 9.88 -11.04 9.59
C PHE A 68 10.01 -10.12 10.80
N LYS A 69 10.02 -10.69 12.00
CA LYS A 69 10.24 -9.92 13.22
C LYS A 69 11.75 -9.75 13.39
N ILE A 70 12.25 -8.55 13.16
CA ILE A 70 13.67 -8.26 13.36
C ILE A 70 13.87 -7.83 14.81
N LYS A 71 14.66 -8.58 15.57
CA LYS A 71 15.14 -8.15 16.89
C LYS A 71 16.47 -7.43 16.73
N LEU A 72 16.58 -6.27 17.39
CA LEU A 72 17.78 -5.46 17.48
C LEU A 72 18.25 -5.40 18.94
N SER A 73 19.53 -5.07 19.14
CA SER A 73 20.10 -4.88 20.48
C SER A 73 19.39 -3.73 21.22
N ASP A 74 19.11 -3.91 22.51
CA ASP A 74 18.33 -2.98 23.36
C ASP A 74 18.86 -1.52 23.40
N LYS A 75 20.12 -1.28 23.02
CA LYS A 75 20.73 0.05 22.98
C LYS A 75 21.47 0.29 21.67
N LEU A 76 20.96 1.23 20.87
CA LEU A 76 21.57 1.71 19.63
C LEU A 76 21.78 3.23 19.73
N THR A 77 22.98 3.70 19.38
CA THR A 77 23.27 5.14 19.29
C THR A 77 23.51 5.49 17.83
N ILE A 78 22.60 6.28 17.24
CA ILE A 78 22.71 6.79 15.86
C ILE A 78 23.15 8.25 15.94
N PRO A 79 24.35 8.61 15.45
CA PRO A 79 24.78 10.00 15.39
C PRO A 79 23.87 10.86 14.48
N PRO A 80 23.72 12.18 14.77
CA PRO A 80 22.97 13.08 13.90
C PRO A 80 23.50 13.09 12.46
N ASN A 81 22.61 13.11 11.48
CA ASN A 81 22.91 13.14 10.04
C ASN A 81 23.72 11.94 9.53
N THR A 82 23.55 10.75 10.13
CA THR A 82 24.23 9.52 9.67
C THR A 82 23.23 8.40 9.41
N GLU A 83 23.62 7.48 8.54
CA GLU A 83 22.97 6.19 8.33
C GLU A 83 23.92 5.09 8.81
N VAL A 84 23.42 4.11 9.57
CA VAL A 84 24.22 3.04 10.16
C VAL A 84 23.61 1.70 9.80
N ILE A 85 24.39 0.82 9.14
CA ILE A 85 23.99 -0.55 8.84
C ILE A 85 24.29 -1.41 10.06
N ILE A 86 23.26 -2.04 10.62
CA ILE A 86 23.38 -2.91 11.80
C ILE A 86 22.84 -4.31 11.49
N SER A 87 23.49 -5.32 12.07
CA SER A 87 23.05 -6.72 11.95
C SER A 87 21.84 -6.96 12.86
N GLY A 88 20.68 -7.24 12.26
CA GLY A 88 19.49 -7.71 12.97
C GLY A 88 19.34 -9.23 12.91
N ILE A 89 18.72 -9.82 13.92
CA ILE A 89 18.31 -11.23 13.89
C ILE A 89 16.88 -11.30 13.39
N VAL A 90 16.66 -12.06 12.32
CA VAL A 90 15.33 -12.34 11.79
C VAL A 90 14.69 -13.49 12.57
N GLU A 91 13.63 -13.21 13.32
CA GLU A 91 12.72 -14.22 13.84
C GLU A 91 11.58 -14.41 12.83
N GLY A 92 11.62 -15.52 12.11
CA GLY A 92 10.51 -16.02 11.29
C GLY A 92 9.95 -17.30 11.90
N ASP A 93 8.64 -17.49 11.80
CA ASP A 93 8.00 -18.75 12.15
C ASP A 93 8.20 -19.72 10.98
N SER A 94 9.09 -20.70 11.14
CA SER A 94 9.30 -21.76 10.13
C SER A 94 8.15 -22.76 10.22
N LYS A 95 7.25 -22.73 9.25
CA LYS A 95 6.39 -23.88 8.89
C LYS A 95 6.55 -24.21 7.42
#